data_AF-A0A2W6DR40-F1
#
_entry.id   AF-A0A2W6DR40-F1
#
_cell.length_a   1.000
_cell.length_b   1.000
_cell.length_c   1.000
_cell.angle_alpha   90.00
_cell.angle_beta   90.00
_cell.angle_gamma   90.00
#
_symmetry.space_group_name_H-M   'P 1'
#
loop_
_entity.id
_entity.type
_entity.pdbx_description
1 polymer ?
#
loop_
_entity_poly.entity_id
_entity_poly.type
_entity_poly.pdbx_seq_one_letter_code
_entity_poly.pdbx_strand_id
1 'polypeptide(L)' 'MERTGPFDALTHVQATHVQRLSSADFLAQVSSWSWITNLAEATRRAALDDVRTLVSHQIEVVIPYRTEIYWTRRHGR' A
#
# COMPACT_ATOMS: atom_id res chain seq x y z
N MET A 1 17.99 26.76 26.15
CA MET A 1 17.59 25.37 25.80
C MET A 1 18.32 25.01 24.52
N GLU A 2 19.36 24.18 24.60
CA GLU A 2 20.16 23.79 23.43
C GLU A 2 19.35 22.92 22.48
N ARG A 3 19.36 23.25 21.18
CA ARG A 3 18.78 22.40 20.12
C ARG A 3 19.74 21.25 19.85
N THR A 4 19.33 20.02 20.13
CA THR A 4 20.16 18.81 20.11
C THR A 4 20.40 18.20 18.72
N GLY A 5 19.93 18.82 17.63
CA GLY A 5 20.15 18.33 16.27
C GLY A 5 19.63 19.26 15.18
N PRO A 6 19.82 18.92 13.89
CA PRO A 6 19.46 19.77 12.75
C PRO A 6 17.96 19.75 12.39
N PHE A 7 17.11 19.11 13.18
CA PHE A 7 15.67 18.96 12.92
C PHE A 7 14.83 19.39 14.11
N ASP A 8 13.62 19.87 13.83
CA ASP A 8 12.58 20.08 14.84
C ASP A 8 12.02 18.73 15.33
N ALA A 9 11.13 18.80 16.32
CA ALA A 9 10.42 17.61 16.80
C ALA A 9 9.65 16.91 15.66
N LEU A 10 9.72 15.58 15.66
CA LEU A 10 9.00 14.76 14.70
C LEU A 10 7.49 14.91 14.92
N THR A 11 6.79 15.30 13.86
CA THR A 11 5.33 15.31 13.81
C THR A 11 4.85 14.01 13.19
N HIS A 12 3.86 13.39 13.83
CA HIS A 12 3.18 12.19 13.35
C HIS A 12 1.73 12.52 13.02
N VAL A 13 1.30 12.16 11.81
CA VAL A 13 -0.08 12.28 11.36
C VAL A 13 -0.55 10.91 10.88
N GLN A 14 -1.74 10.51 11.32
CA GLN A 14 -2.40 9.29 10.86
C GLN A 14 -3.63 9.65 10.02
N ALA A 15 -3.80 9.00 8.89
CA ALA A 15 -4.99 9.08 8.05
C ALA A 15 -5.54 7.68 7.76
N THR A 16 -6.86 7.57 7.60
CA THR A 16 -7.54 6.33 7.22
C THR A 16 -8.28 6.54 5.91
N HIS A 17 -8.20 5.56 5.01
CA HIS A 17 -8.89 5.57 3.73
C HIS A 17 -9.46 4.18 3.44
N VAL A 18 -10.66 4.09 2.88
CA VAL A 18 -11.23 2.83 2.41
C VAL A 18 -11.25 2.84 0.89
N GLN A 19 -10.47 1.96 0.28
CA GLN A 19 -10.50 1.73 -1.16
C GLN A 19 -11.54 0.64 -1.45
N ARG A 20 -12.37 0.89 -2.45
CA ARG A 20 -13.38 -0.03 -2.94
C ARG A 20 -13.10 -0.35 -4.40
N LEU A 21 -13.05 -1.62 -4.75
CA LEU A 21 -12.65 -2.10 -6.07
C LEU A 21 -13.59 -3.19 -6.54
N SER A 22 -13.84 -3.25 -7.85
CA SER A 22 -14.36 -4.48 -8.43
C SER A 22 -13.32 -5.60 -8.30
N SER A 23 -13.76 -6.86 -8.35
CA SER A 23 -12.85 -8.00 -8.33
C SER A 23 -11.84 -7.98 -9.49
N ALA A 24 -12.23 -7.41 -10.64
CA ALA A 24 -11.34 -7.23 -11.79
C ALA A 24 -10.26 -6.16 -11.52
N ASP A 25 -10.64 -5.00 -10.98
CA ASP A 25 -9.72 -3.92 -10.66
C ASP A 25 -8.76 -4.32 -9.54
N PHE A 26 -9.25 -5.07 -8.55
CA PHE A 26 -8.40 -5.64 -7.50
C PHE A 26 -7.36 -6.60 -8.08
N LEU A 27 -7.75 -7.49 -9.00
CA LEU A 27 -6.81 -8.40 -9.65
C LEU A 27 -5.76 -7.63 -10.47
N ALA A 28 -6.15 -6.57 -11.17
CA ALA A 28 -5.22 -5.69 -11.88
C ALA A 28 -4.23 -5.03 -10.91
N GLN A 29 -4.69 -4.54 -9.77
CA GLN A 29 -3.82 -3.96 -8.74
C GLN A 29 -2.86 -4.98 -8.12
N VAL A 30 -3.31 -6.20 -7.83
CA VAL A 30 -2.43 -7.28 -7.35
C VAL A 30 -1.35 -7.60 -8.38
N SER A 31 -1.69 -7.60 -9.66
CA SER A 31 -0.74 -7.86 -10.74
C SER A 31 0.40 -6.84 -10.83
N SER A 32 0.23 -5.64 -10.28
CA SER A 32 1.24 -4.58 -10.27
C SER A 32 2.11 -4.57 -9.01
N TRP A 33 1.86 -5.45 -8.04
CA TRP A 33 2.66 -5.52 -6.83
C TRP A 33 4.07 -6.02 -7.15
N SER A 34 5.09 -5.34 -6.61
CA SER A 34 6.49 -5.60 -6.94
C SER A 34 6.90 -7.07 -6.76
N TRP A 35 6.38 -7.76 -5.76
CA TRP A 35 6.69 -9.17 -5.55
C TRP A 35 5.98 -10.09 -6.56
N ILE A 36 4.77 -9.75 -7.03
CA ILE A 36 4.07 -10.47 -8.10
C ILE A 36 4.77 -10.25 -9.44
N THR A 37 5.13 -9.01 -9.76
CA THR A 37 5.77 -8.65 -11.04
C THR A 37 7.12 -9.32 -11.22
N ASN A 38 7.82 -9.63 -10.12
CA ASN A 38 9.13 -10.27 -10.13
C ASN A 38 9.08 -11.81 -10.13
N LEU A 39 7.90 -12.42 -10.12
CA LEU A 39 7.77 -13.88 -10.24
C LEU A 39 8.07 -14.34 -11.67
N ALA A 40 8.61 -15.56 -11.78
CA ALA A 40 8.64 -16.26 -13.07
C ALA A 40 7.22 -16.38 -13.63
N GLU A 41 7.06 -16.27 -14.95
CA GLU A 41 5.76 -16.16 -15.62
C GLU A 41 4.76 -17.25 -15.22
N ALA A 42 5.20 -18.52 -15.14
CA ALA A 42 4.33 -19.63 -14.74
C ALA A 42 3.82 -19.48 -13.29
N THR A 43 4.72 -19.11 -12.38
CA THR A 43 4.38 -18.86 -10.96
C THR A 43 3.49 -17.63 -10.81
N ARG A 44 3.76 -16.56 -11.58
CA ARG A 44 2.94 -15.34 -11.60
C ARG A 44 1.51 -15.66 -12.00
N ARG A 45 1.34 -16.47 -13.07
CA ARG A 45 0.03 -16.85 -13.59
C ARG A 45 -0.75 -17.70 -12.59
N ALA A 46 -0.11 -18.70 -12.00
CA ALA A 46 -0.71 -19.53 -10.96
C ALA A 46 -1.18 -18.68 -9.77
N ALA A 47 -0.34 -17.79 -9.25
CA ALA A 47 -0.69 -16.91 -8.15
C ALA A 47 -1.87 -15.97 -8.49
N LEU A 48 -1.94 -15.43 -9.71
CA LEU A 48 -3.05 -14.59 -10.14
C LEU A 48 -4.35 -15.39 -10.37
N ASP A 49 -4.27 -16.64 -10.81
CA ASP A 49 -5.42 -17.55 -10.91
C ASP A 49 -5.99 -17.89 -9.52
N ASP A 50 -5.13 -18.13 -8.53
CA ASP A 50 -5.53 -18.35 -7.14
C ASP A 50 -6.24 -17.12 -6.57
N VAL A 51 -5.66 -15.92 -6.76
CA VAL A 51 -6.27 -14.67 -6.33
C VAL A 51 -7.62 -14.46 -7.01
N ARG A 52 -7.70 -14.67 -8.33
CA ARG A 52 -8.96 -14.56 -9.08
C ARG A 52 -10.03 -15.47 -8.50
N THR A 53 -9.68 -16.72 -8.20
CA THR A 53 -10.60 -17.70 -7.61
C THR A 53 -11.14 -17.20 -6.27
N LEU A 54 -10.26 -16.68 -5.41
CA LEU A 54 -10.62 -16.16 -4.08
C LEU A 54 -11.57 -14.95 -4.12
N VAL A 55 -11.44 -14.08 -5.13
CA VAL A 55 -12.24 -12.85 -5.22
C VAL A 55 -13.41 -12.94 -6.19
N SER A 56 -13.51 -14.01 -7.00
CA SER A 56 -14.51 -14.14 -8.07
C SER A 56 -15.96 -14.08 -7.58
N HIS A 57 -16.23 -14.52 -6.36
CA HIS A 57 -17.57 -14.51 -5.76
C HIS A 57 -17.93 -13.18 -5.08
N GLN A 58 -16.97 -12.26 -4.96
CA GLN A 58 -17.18 -10.97 -4.32
C GLN A 58 -17.68 -9.96 -5.36
N ILE A 59 -18.71 -9.19 -5.01
CA ILE A 59 -19.21 -8.08 -5.83
C ILE A 59 -18.21 -6.91 -5.76
N GLU A 60 -17.62 -6.70 -4.59
CA GLU A 60 -16.69 -5.63 -4.28
C GLU A 60 -15.63 -6.14 -3.30
N VAL A 61 -14.38 -5.71 -3.49
CA VAL A 61 -13.28 -5.88 -2.55
C VAL A 61 -13.07 -4.57 -1.81
N VAL A 62 -13.17 -4.61 -0.47
CA VAL A 62 -13.03 -3.45 0.40
C VAL A 62 -11.71 -3.53 1.16
N ILE A 63 -10.81 -2.57 0.94
CA ILE A 63 -9.48 -2.54 1.54
C ILE A 63 -9.35 -1.31 2.45
N PRO A 64 -9.30 -1.49 3.78
CA PRO A 64 -9.01 -0.40 4.71
C PRO A 64 -7.51 -0.11 4.75
N TYR A 65 -7.13 1.10 4.34
CA TYR A 65 -5.77 1.63 4.45
C TYR A 65 -5.63 2.52 5.67
N ARG A 66 -4.52 2.32 6.40
CA ARG A 66 -3.99 3.27 7.38
C ARG A 66 -2.68 3.83 6.85
N THR A 67 -2.60 5.14 6.75
CA THR A 67 -1.39 5.84 6.33
C THR A 67 -0.82 6.59 7.53
N GLU A 68 0.45 6.34 7.83
CA GLU A 68 1.20 7.04 8.86
C GLU A 68 2.23 7.93 8.18
N ILE A 69 2.21 9.22 8.50
CA ILE A 69 3.09 10.23 7.95
C ILE A 69 3.93 10.77 9.10
N TYR A 70 5.23 10.53 9.03
CA TYR A 70 6.22 11.08 9.95
C TYR A 70 6.99 12.18 9.22
N TRP A 71 6.91 13.41 9.73
CA TRP A 71 7.57 14.54 9.09
C TRP A 71 8.14 15.49 10.13
N THR A 72 9.24 16.16 9.78
CA THR A 72 9.84 17.20 10.59
C THR A 72 10.41 18.27 9.67
N ARG A 73 10.64 19.47 10.20
CA ARG A 73 11.37 20.51 9.49
C ARG A 73 12.86 20.40 9.82
N ARG A 74 13.69 20.59 8.81
CA ARG A 74 15.13 20.81 9.00
C ARG A 74 15.34 22.27 9.40
N HIS A 75 16.18 22.51 10.40
CA HIS A 75 16.66 23.85 10.73
C HIS A 75 17.41 24.41 9.52
N GLY A 76 17.10 25.65 9.14
CA GLY A 76 17.79 26.34 8.04
C GLY A 76 19.28 26.52 8.33
N ARG A 77 20.07 26.63 7.26
CA ARG A 77 21.30 27.41 7.30
C ARG A 77 20.94 28.88 7.42
#